data_AF-A0A9D5C5N3-F1
#
_entry.id   AF-A0A9D5C5N3-F1
#
_cell.length_a   1.000
_cell.length_b   1.000
_cell.length_c   1.000
_cell.angle_alpha   90.00
_cell.angle_beta   90.00
_cell.angle_gamma   90.00
#
_symmetry.space_group_name_H-M   'P 1'
#
loop_
_entity.id
_entity.type
_entity.pdbx_description
1 polymer ?
#
loop_
_entity_poly.entity_id
_entity_poly.type
_entity_poly.pdbx_seq_one_letter_code
_entity_poly.pdbx_strand_id
1 'polypeptide(L)'
;MGSVSLKIGDGTARFRRATLCSSALHLLMLTSVLATNLFAFYAFTSSPLPASHPSKNLSLISEHVALILREIDASERRLHQIQRELSGYDSLDPLQPSLPADLRLFLSRQPLPLGKDSKSGITQMVSSVSHSCSRSIDLLSSFSSYKPWSKCPNDSILAAKLIVRGCDPLPRRRCLSRPSTPLPSPAPIPHQIWLKPRGKNDFLIDDVLKMGKGAIRTGLDISGGTGDYAARMAERNVTIISTSVDPDSGAVTAARGVFPLLMNPAGRFPFHDSVFDLVHTTKGLDEGAVDRTKSEGMEFLMFDIDRVLKTRGLFWLDNYQCVDDEKKRAVTRLIESFGYKKLKKGRPLPAIPYSKGMAAGSNPMVIAQAIILKENTINVTGTITMGYAIWHLMKLNLL
;
A
#
# COMPACT_ATOMS: atom_id res chain seq x y z
N MET A 1 21.60 47.01 21.53
CA MET A 1 21.36 48.35 20.95
C MET A 1 22.26 48.49 19.73
N GLY A 2 21.68 48.79 18.58
CA GLY A 2 22.38 48.92 17.30
C GLY A 2 21.34 49.29 16.24
N SER A 3 20.97 50.56 16.20
CA SER A 3 20.06 51.16 15.23
C SER A 3 20.76 51.33 13.89
N VAL A 4 20.09 50.99 12.79
CA VAL A 4 20.42 51.52 11.46
C VAL A 4 19.18 52.18 10.86
N SER A 5 19.38 53.44 10.51
CA SER A 5 18.41 54.42 10.00
C SER A 5 18.02 54.12 8.55
N LEU A 6 16.72 54.14 8.25
CA LEU A 6 16.22 54.15 6.88
C LEU A 6 15.93 55.60 6.45
N LYS A 7 16.71 56.06 5.48
CA LYS A 7 16.60 57.36 4.82
C LYS A 7 15.36 57.34 3.91
N ILE A 8 14.31 58.07 4.28
CA ILE A 8 13.17 58.35 3.39
C ILE A 8 13.65 59.38 2.36
N GLY A 9 13.65 59.00 1.08
CA GLY A 9 13.91 59.91 -0.03
C GLY A 9 12.62 60.65 -0.42
N ASP A 10 12.69 61.98 -0.42
CA ASP A 10 11.69 62.88 -0.97
C ASP A 10 11.55 62.67 -2.48
N GLY A 11 10.53 61.91 -2.88
CA GLY A 11 10.12 61.73 -4.26
C GLY A 11 8.63 61.98 -4.40
N THR A 12 8.27 63.21 -4.79
CA THR A 12 6.89 63.57 -5.15
C THR A 12 6.39 62.69 -6.30
N ALA A 13 5.46 61.78 -6.03
CA ALA A 13 4.78 60.99 -7.06
C ALA A 13 3.81 61.88 -7.83
N ARG A 14 4.23 62.38 -9.01
CA ARG A 14 3.31 62.97 -9.99
C ARG A 14 2.45 61.86 -10.60
N PHE A 15 1.17 61.84 -10.28
CA PHE A 15 0.19 61.03 -10.99
C PHE A 15 0.00 61.59 -12.42
N ARG A 16 0.46 60.85 -13.42
CA ARG A 16 0.10 61.08 -14.83
C ARG A 16 -1.38 60.77 -15.02
N ARG A 17 -2.12 61.70 -15.64
CA ARG A 17 -3.51 61.50 -16.07
C ARG A 17 -3.62 60.22 -16.90
N ALA A 18 -4.47 59.29 -16.48
CA ALA A 18 -4.79 58.10 -17.25
C ALA A 18 -5.29 58.51 -18.63
N THR A 19 -4.63 58.00 -19.67
CA THR A 19 -5.00 58.19 -21.06
C THR A 19 -6.37 57.54 -21.31
N LEU A 20 -7.24 58.25 -22.03
CA LEU A 20 -8.62 57.86 -22.42
C LEU A 20 -8.73 56.44 -23.05
N CYS A 21 -7.61 55.86 -23.47
CA CYS A 21 -7.52 54.53 -24.07
C CYS A 21 -7.68 53.39 -23.04
N SER A 22 -7.27 53.60 -21.78
CA SER A 22 -7.40 52.56 -20.72
C SER A 22 -8.86 52.35 -20.31
N SER A 23 -9.65 53.42 -20.22
CA SER A 23 -11.09 53.33 -19.90
C SER A 23 -11.90 52.60 -20.98
N ALA A 24 -11.55 52.78 -22.26
CA ALA A 24 -12.25 52.13 -23.37
C ALA A 24 -12.03 50.62 -23.39
N LEU A 25 -10.79 50.16 -23.11
CA LEU A 25 -10.46 48.73 -23.00
C LEU A 25 -11.18 48.08 -21.81
N HIS A 26 -11.25 48.76 -20.66
CA HIS A 26 -12.01 48.24 -19.51
C HIS A 26 -13.52 48.17 -19.80
N LEU A 27 -14.09 49.15 -20.53
CA LEU A 27 -15.48 49.11 -20.97
C LEU A 27 -15.73 47.96 -21.96
N LEU A 28 -14.86 47.75 -22.94
CA LEU A 28 -14.98 46.64 -23.90
C LEU A 28 -14.95 45.28 -23.19
N MET A 29 -14.02 45.09 -22.25
CA MET A 29 -13.94 43.87 -21.45
C MET A 29 -15.20 43.65 -20.62
N LEU A 30 -15.73 44.71 -19.97
CA LEU A 30 -16.97 44.63 -19.20
C LEU A 30 -18.18 44.30 -20.08
N THR A 31 -18.29 44.92 -21.27
CA THR A 31 -19.38 44.64 -22.21
C THR A 31 -19.34 43.21 -22.75
N SER A 32 -18.14 42.67 -22.99
CA SER A 32 -17.97 41.28 -23.43
C SER A 32 -18.45 40.29 -22.38
N VAL A 33 -18.07 40.51 -21.10
CA VAL A 33 -18.49 39.65 -19.99
C VAL A 33 -20.00 39.75 -19.73
N LEU A 34 -20.58 40.96 -19.81
CA LEU A 34 -22.01 41.14 -19.64
C LEU A 34 -22.81 40.51 -20.79
N ALA A 35 -22.36 40.66 -22.04
CA ALA A 35 -23.02 40.09 -23.20
C ALA A 35 -22.99 38.55 -23.20
N THR A 36 -21.85 37.95 -22.84
CA THR A 36 -21.72 36.49 -22.74
C THR A 36 -22.56 35.92 -21.60
N ASN A 37 -22.60 36.58 -20.43
CA ASN A 37 -23.46 36.16 -19.33
C ASN A 37 -24.95 36.34 -19.64
N LEU A 38 -25.33 37.42 -20.35
CA LEU A 38 -26.72 37.64 -20.77
C LEU A 38 -27.17 36.62 -21.82
N PHE A 39 -26.29 36.28 -22.76
CA PHE A 39 -26.54 35.23 -23.75
C PHE A 39 -26.69 33.86 -23.09
N ALA A 40 -25.82 33.52 -22.15
CA ALA A 40 -25.93 32.29 -21.37
C ALA A 40 -27.25 32.25 -20.58
N PHE A 41 -27.59 33.35 -19.88
CA PHE A 41 -28.85 33.46 -19.16
C PHE A 41 -30.05 33.27 -20.10
N TYR A 42 -30.07 33.91 -21.27
CA TYR A 42 -31.13 33.74 -22.25
C TYR A 42 -31.21 32.28 -22.73
N ALA A 43 -30.09 31.66 -23.11
CA ALA A 43 -30.05 30.27 -23.55
C ALA A 43 -30.54 29.27 -22.49
N PHE A 44 -30.30 29.56 -21.20
CA PHE A 44 -30.73 28.69 -20.09
C PHE A 44 -32.14 28.99 -19.56
N THR A 45 -32.68 30.18 -19.81
CA THR A 45 -34.00 30.59 -19.29
C THR A 45 -35.09 30.66 -20.36
N SER A 46 -34.73 30.66 -21.65
CA SER A 46 -35.70 30.53 -22.73
C SER A 46 -36.29 29.11 -22.72
N SER A 47 -37.35 28.94 -21.94
CA SER A 47 -38.28 27.81 -22.08
C SER A 47 -39.05 28.01 -23.39
N PRO A 48 -39.09 27.03 -24.31
CA PRO A 48 -39.90 27.15 -25.51
C PRO A 48 -41.38 27.26 -25.11
N LEU A 49 -42.08 28.26 -25.64
CA LEU A 49 -43.53 28.39 -25.51
C LEU A 49 -44.19 27.06 -25.95
N PRO A 50 -45.23 26.56 -25.27
CA PRO A 50 -45.86 25.31 -25.66
C PRO A 50 -46.62 25.53 -26.98
N ALA A 51 -45.98 25.20 -28.09
CA ALA A 51 -46.67 25.04 -29.37
C ALA A 51 -47.55 23.79 -29.26
N SER A 52 -48.87 24.00 -29.29
CA SER A 52 -49.87 22.92 -29.33
C SER A 52 -49.77 22.17 -30.66
N HIS A 53 -48.95 21.11 -30.73
CA HIS A 53 -48.91 20.17 -31.85
C HIS A 53 -48.69 18.72 -31.36
N PRO A 54 -49.16 17.72 -32.13
CA PRO A 54 -49.78 16.52 -31.59
C PRO A 54 -48.78 15.51 -30.99
N SER A 55 -49.26 14.80 -29.98
CA SER A 55 -48.59 13.85 -29.06
C SER A 55 -47.90 12.61 -29.68
N LYS A 56 -47.57 12.61 -30.98
CA LYS A 56 -46.87 11.50 -31.66
C LYS A 56 -45.36 11.69 -31.79
N ASN A 57 -44.87 12.92 -31.72
CA ASN A 57 -43.43 13.20 -31.87
C ASN A 57 -42.62 12.98 -30.59
N LEU A 58 -43.25 13.11 -29.40
CA LEU A 58 -42.57 12.89 -28.12
C LEU A 58 -42.25 11.41 -27.86
N SER A 59 -43.14 10.50 -28.27
CA SER A 59 -42.90 9.05 -28.18
C SER A 59 -41.76 8.62 -29.10
N LEU A 60 -41.69 9.20 -30.30
CA LEU A 60 -40.65 8.91 -31.28
C LEU A 60 -39.28 9.43 -30.80
N ILE A 61 -39.23 10.63 -30.20
CA ILE A 61 -38.00 11.20 -29.62
C ILE A 61 -37.56 10.36 -28.40
N SER A 62 -38.50 9.95 -27.54
CA SER A 62 -38.19 9.07 -26.41
C SER A 62 -37.64 7.71 -26.85
N GLU A 63 -38.15 7.17 -27.95
CA GLU A 63 -37.68 5.89 -28.52
C GLU A 63 -36.28 6.03 -29.14
N HIS A 64 -36.01 7.12 -29.88
CA HIS A 64 -34.68 7.41 -30.41
C HIS A 64 -33.65 7.66 -29.30
N VAL A 65 -34.03 8.38 -28.24
CA VAL A 65 -33.15 8.59 -27.08
C VAL A 65 -32.88 7.26 -26.37
N ALA A 66 -33.87 6.37 -26.23
CA ALA A 66 -33.67 5.04 -25.66
C ALA A 66 -32.76 4.16 -26.52
N LEU A 67 -32.84 4.27 -27.86
CA LEU A 67 -31.93 3.59 -28.79
C LEU A 67 -30.50 4.13 -28.69
N ILE A 68 -30.32 5.44 -28.64
CA ILE A 68 -29.02 6.08 -28.45
C ILE A 68 -28.40 5.65 -27.11
N LEU A 69 -29.17 5.65 -26.03
CA LEU A 69 -28.69 5.20 -24.72
C LEU A 69 -28.30 3.71 -24.73
N ARG A 70 -29.04 2.86 -25.47
CA ARG A 70 -28.66 1.45 -25.66
C ARG A 70 -27.38 1.28 -26.47
N GLU A 71 -27.20 2.09 -27.51
CA GLU A 71 -25.98 2.07 -28.34
C GLU A 71 -24.76 2.56 -27.55
N ILE A 72 -24.92 3.59 -26.71
CA ILE A 72 -23.90 4.07 -25.78
C ILE A 72 -23.54 2.98 -24.78
N ASP A 73 -24.53 2.36 -24.12
CA ASP A 73 -24.31 1.28 -23.15
C ASP A 73 -23.70 0.02 -23.80
N ALA A 74 -23.99 -0.24 -25.08
CA ALA A 74 -23.32 -1.28 -25.88
C ALA A 74 -21.86 -0.92 -26.21
N SER A 75 -21.60 0.35 -26.52
CA SER A 75 -20.26 0.86 -26.86
C SER A 75 -19.34 0.93 -25.64
N GLU A 76 -19.85 1.34 -24.49
CA GLU A 76 -19.13 1.29 -23.21
C GLU A 76 -18.78 -0.16 -22.83
N ARG A 77 -19.71 -1.11 -23.01
CA ARG A 77 -19.44 -2.53 -22.79
C ARG A 77 -18.34 -3.07 -23.70
N ARG A 78 -18.35 -2.70 -24.99
CA ARG A 78 -17.29 -3.06 -25.94
C ARG A 78 -15.95 -2.43 -25.55
N LEU A 79 -15.93 -1.16 -25.15
CA LEU A 79 -14.72 -0.48 -24.70
C LEU A 79 -14.14 -1.15 -23.43
N HIS A 80 -14.98 -1.49 -22.46
CA HIS A 80 -14.58 -2.24 -21.27
C HIS A 80 -14.08 -3.66 -21.58
N GLN A 81 -14.58 -4.28 -22.65
CA GLN A 81 -14.09 -5.58 -23.11
C GLN A 81 -12.72 -5.44 -23.80
N ILE A 82 -12.59 -4.50 -24.72
CA ILE A 82 -11.34 -4.19 -25.42
C ILE A 82 -10.25 -3.75 -24.42
N GLN A 83 -10.59 -2.93 -23.43
CA GLN A 83 -9.66 -2.52 -22.38
C GLN A 83 -9.24 -3.69 -21.48
N ARG A 84 -10.14 -4.64 -21.20
CA ARG A 84 -9.80 -5.89 -20.48
C ARG A 84 -8.83 -6.75 -21.28
N GLU A 85 -9.07 -6.92 -22.58
CA GLU A 85 -8.24 -7.70 -23.48
C GLU A 85 -6.85 -7.06 -23.70
N LEU A 86 -6.80 -5.75 -23.96
CA LEU A 86 -5.55 -4.99 -24.14
C LEU A 86 -4.68 -4.94 -22.88
N SER A 87 -5.29 -4.99 -21.69
CA SER A 87 -4.55 -4.90 -20.44
C SER A 87 -3.97 -6.25 -19.99
N GLY A 88 -4.30 -7.37 -20.65
CA GLY A 88 -3.74 -8.70 -20.34
C GLY A 88 -3.98 -9.19 -18.91
N TYR A 89 -5.00 -8.65 -18.22
CA TYR A 89 -5.27 -8.99 -16.83
C TYR A 89 -6.16 -10.23 -16.73
N ASP A 90 -5.60 -11.32 -16.21
CA ASP A 90 -6.39 -12.45 -15.70
C ASP A 90 -7.24 -11.95 -14.52
N SER A 91 -8.52 -11.67 -14.76
CA SER A 91 -9.48 -11.30 -13.71
C SER A 91 -10.45 -12.44 -13.48
N LEU A 92 -10.82 -12.66 -12.22
CA LEU A 92 -11.85 -13.64 -11.87
C LEU A 92 -13.21 -13.06 -12.27
N ASP A 93 -13.77 -13.54 -13.38
CA ASP A 93 -15.11 -13.16 -13.81
C ASP A 93 -16.15 -13.95 -12.98
N PRO A 94 -17.01 -13.29 -12.19
CA PRO A 94 -18.06 -13.96 -11.43
C PRO A 94 -19.06 -14.75 -12.31
N LEU A 95 -19.09 -14.47 -13.62
CA LEU A 95 -19.92 -15.16 -14.60
C LEU A 95 -19.31 -16.47 -15.11
N GLN A 96 -18.05 -16.78 -14.78
CA GLN A 96 -17.43 -18.04 -15.18
C GLN A 96 -18.10 -19.25 -14.50
N PRO A 97 -18.52 -20.27 -15.27
CA PRO A 97 -19.17 -21.47 -14.71
C PRO A 97 -18.27 -22.32 -13.82
N SER A 98 -16.95 -22.23 -14.00
CA SER A 98 -15.94 -22.94 -13.20
C SER A 98 -15.76 -22.35 -11.80
N LEU A 99 -16.34 -21.18 -11.52
CA LEU A 99 -16.19 -20.50 -10.25
C LEU A 99 -17.07 -21.15 -9.17
N PRO A 100 -16.50 -21.51 -8.01
CA PRO A 100 -17.27 -22.06 -6.89
C PRO A 100 -18.42 -21.14 -6.48
N ALA A 101 -19.58 -21.73 -6.14
CA ALA A 101 -20.80 -20.98 -5.84
C ALA A 101 -20.61 -19.95 -4.71
N ASP A 102 -19.89 -20.31 -3.63
CA ASP A 102 -19.61 -19.38 -2.53
C ASP A 102 -18.59 -18.29 -2.90
N LEU A 103 -17.61 -18.59 -3.76
CA LEU A 103 -16.70 -17.56 -4.27
C LEU A 103 -17.44 -16.58 -5.18
N ARG A 104 -18.34 -17.08 -6.04
CA ARG A 104 -19.24 -16.25 -6.85
C ARG A 104 -20.13 -15.37 -5.98
N LEU A 105 -20.66 -15.92 -4.89
CA LEU A 105 -21.44 -15.15 -3.93
C LEU A 105 -20.59 -14.07 -3.24
N PHE A 106 -19.35 -14.36 -2.87
CA PHE A 106 -18.42 -13.39 -2.28
C PHE A 106 -18.12 -12.22 -3.23
N LEU A 107 -17.87 -12.52 -4.50
CA LEU A 107 -17.60 -11.51 -5.55
C LEU A 107 -18.87 -10.84 -6.10
N SER A 108 -20.05 -11.28 -5.68
CA SER A 108 -21.32 -10.70 -6.14
C SER A 108 -21.48 -9.25 -5.71
N ARG A 109 -22.21 -8.46 -6.52
CA ARG A 109 -22.54 -7.07 -6.20
C ARG A 109 -23.47 -7.03 -4.99
N GLN A 110 -23.06 -6.31 -3.95
CA GLN A 110 -23.81 -6.07 -2.73
C GLN A 110 -24.28 -4.62 -2.69
N PRO A 111 -25.53 -4.32 -2.29
CA PRO A 111 -26.00 -2.95 -2.15
C PRO A 111 -25.19 -2.21 -1.08
N LEU A 112 -24.97 -0.91 -1.28
CA LEU A 112 -24.32 -0.07 -0.28
C LEU A 112 -25.19 0.05 0.98
N PRO A 113 -24.61 -0.09 2.20
CA PRO A 113 -25.38 -0.03 3.45
C PRO A 113 -26.19 1.26 3.64
N LEU A 114 -25.69 2.37 3.09
CA LEU A 114 -26.31 3.70 3.20
C LEU A 114 -27.05 4.13 1.93
N GLY A 115 -27.27 3.20 0.99
CA GLY A 115 -27.88 3.50 -0.30
C GLY A 115 -26.92 4.19 -1.28
N LYS A 116 -27.47 4.91 -2.26
CA LYS A 116 -26.70 5.53 -3.35
C LYS A 116 -25.75 6.60 -2.82
N ASP A 117 -24.48 6.51 -3.18
CA ASP A 117 -23.51 7.56 -2.89
C ASP A 117 -23.83 8.82 -3.72
N SER A 118 -23.91 9.98 -3.06
CA SER A 118 -24.35 11.22 -3.70
C SER A 118 -23.31 11.82 -4.66
N LYS A 119 -22.02 11.45 -4.52
CA LYS A 119 -20.93 11.98 -5.34
C LYS A 119 -20.66 11.12 -6.57
N SER A 120 -20.52 9.82 -6.37
CA SER A 120 -20.17 8.83 -7.41
C SER A 120 -21.41 8.20 -8.06
N GLY A 121 -22.58 8.31 -7.42
CA GLY A 121 -23.81 7.67 -7.89
C GLY A 121 -23.80 6.14 -7.76
N ILE A 122 -22.76 5.56 -7.18
CA ILE A 122 -22.62 4.11 -6.98
C ILE A 122 -23.69 3.63 -6.00
N THR A 123 -24.33 2.51 -6.31
CA THR A 123 -25.38 1.89 -5.50
C THR A 123 -24.98 0.54 -4.92
N GLN A 124 -23.91 -0.07 -5.46
CA GLN A 124 -23.46 -1.40 -5.12
C GLN A 124 -21.93 -1.43 -5.02
N MET A 125 -21.43 -2.24 -4.09
CA MET A 125 -20.02 -2.57 -3.95
C MET A 125 -19.77 -4.04 -4.30
N VAL A 126 -18.57 -4.34 -4.78
CA VAL A 126 -18.10 -5.71 -5.00
C VAL A 126 -16.98 -6.02 -4.02
N SER A 127 -16.98 -7.21 -3.43
CA SER A 127 -15.77 -7.67 -2.74
C SER A 127 -14.70 -7.93 -3.80
N SER A 128 -13.47 -7.50 -3.53
CA SER A 128 -12.34 -7.80 -4.40
C SER A 128 -11.53 -8.95 -3.86
N VAL A 129 -10.92 -9.68 -4.78
CA VAL A 129 -9.76 -10.55 -4.54
C VAL A 129 -8.62 -9.98 -5.35
N SER A 130 -7.40 -10.14 -4.84
CA SER A 130 -6.21 -9.68 -5.56
C SER A 130 -6.15 -10.30 -6.97
N HIS A 131 -5.71 -9.52 -7.95
CA HIS A 131 -5.57 -9.98 -9.33
C HIS A 131 -4.66 -11.20 -9.44
N SER A 132 -3.57 -11.27 -8.66
CA SER A 132 -2.66 -12.42 -8.65
C SER A 132 -3.38 -13.74 -8.27
N CYS A 133 -4.50 -13.64 -7.57
CA CYS A 133 -5.27 -14.79 -7.12
C CYS A 133 -6.03 -15.50 -8.26
N SER A 134 -6.28 -14.82 -9.39
CA SER A 134 -6.95 -15.43 -10.55
C SER A 134 -6.22 -16.66 -11.08
N ARG A 135 -4.89 -16.67 -10.96
CA ARG A 135 -4.01 -17.79 -11.35
C ARG A 135 -4.04 -18.97 -10.38
N SER A 136 -4.76 -18.83 -9.26
CA SER A 136 -4.87 -19.85 -8.21
C SER A 136 -6.28 -20.41 -8.08
N ILE A 137 -7.03 -20.46 -9.19
CA ILE A 137 -8.44 -20.85 -9.19
C ILE A 137 -8.68 -22.25 -8.60
N ASP A 138 -7.80 -23.21 -8.86
CA ASP A 138 -7.94 -24.58 -8.32
C ASP A 138 -7.80 -24.59 -6.79
N LEU A 139 -6.83 -23.81 -6.27
CA LEU A 139 -6.63 -23.66 -4.82
C LEU A 139 -7.80 -22.92 -4.17
N LEU A 140 -8.34 -21.90 -4.83
CA LEU A 140 -9.54 -21.18 -4.40
C LEU A 140 -10.78 -22.09 -4.40
N SER A 141 -10.90 -22.98 -5.40
CA SER A 141 -11.96 -23.97 -5.48
C SER A 141 -11.88 -24.98 -4.34
N SER A 142 -10.68 -25.48 -4.05
CA SER A 142 -10.45 -26.30 -2.86
C SER A 142 -10.77 -25.53 -1.57
N PHE A 143 -10.36 -24.25 -1.48
CA PHE A 143 -10.58 -23.41 -0.31
C PHE A 143 -12.07 -23.01 -0.13
N SER A 144 -12.89 -23.13 -1.17
CA SER A 144 -14.33 -22.91 -1.08
C SER A 144 -15.14 -24.20 -0.98
N SER A 145 -14.46 -25.36 -0.86
CA SER A 145 -15.07 -26.65 -0.64
C SER A 145 -15.38 -26.86 0.85
N TYR A 146 -16.50 -26.32 1.30
CA TYR A 146 -17.01 -26.51 2.66
C TYR A 146 -18.55 -26.48 2.66
N LYS A 147 -19.16 -26.94 3.75
CA LYS A 147 -20.61 -26.82 3.94
C LYS A 147 -20.91 -25.52 4.70
N PRO A 148 -21.78 -24.64 4.18
CA PRO A 148 -22.20 -23.46 4.93
C PRO A 148 -22.77 -23.83 6.30
N TRP A 149 -22.48 -23.00 7.31
CA TRP A 149 -22.88 -23.19 8.71
C TRP A 149 -22.30 -24.43 9.41
N SER A 150 -21.41 -25.20 8.76
CA SER A 150 -20.65 -26.26 9.43
C SER A 150 -19.32 -25.74 9.96
N LYS A 151 -18.57 -26.58 10.69
CA LYS A 151 -17.17 -26.28 11.02
C LYS A 151 -16.35 -26.14 9.73
N CYS A 152 -15.46 -25.16 9.67
CA CYS A 152 -14.52 -25.02 8.55
C CYS A 152 -13.59 -26.25 8.45
N PRO A 153 -13.13 -26.63 7.25
CA PRO A 153 -12.05 -27.61 7.08
C PRO A 153 -10.77 -27.20 7.83
N ASN A 154 -9.90 -28.15 8.16
CA ASN A 154 -8.59 -27.84 8.72
C ASN A 154 -7.57 -27.75 7.57
N ASP A 155 -7.41 -26.56 7.01
CA ASP A 155 -6.66 -26.33 5.79
C ASP A 155 -5.77 -25.08 5.86
N SER A 156 -5.13 -24.87 7.00
CA SER A 156 -4.13 -23.81 7.24
C SER A 156 -3.05 -23.77 6.16
N ILE A 157 -2.55 -24.92 5.72
CA ILE A 157 -1.56 -25.03 4.64
C ILE A 157 -2.11 -24.50 3.31
N LEU A 158 -3.39 -24.76 3.01
CA LEU A 158 -4.04 -24.25 1.80
C LEU A 158 -4.21 -22.72 1.88
N ALA A 159 -4.64 -22.22 3.04
CA ALA A 159 -4.75 -20.79 3.33
C ALA A 159 -3.39 -20.08 3.14
N ALA A 160 -2.32 -20.62 3.71
CA ALA A 160 -0.96 -20.08 3.57
C ALA A 160 -0.50 -20.07 2.10
N LYS A 161 -0.76 -21.14 1.34
CA LYS A 161 -0.45 -21.20 -0.10
C LYS A 161 -1.18 -20.13 -0.91
N LEU A 162 -2.43 -19.83 -0.56
CA LEU A 162 -3.21 -18.77 -1.20
C LEU A 162 -2.64 -17.39 -0.87
N ILE A 163 -2.33 -17.11 0.40
CA ILE A 163 -1.74 -15.83 0.85
C ILE A 163 -0.40 -15.56 0.14
N VAL A 164 0.49 -16.56 0.10
CA VAL A 164 1.79 -16.45 -0.59
C VAL A 164 1.62 -16.22 -2.10
N ARG A 165 0.54 -16.72 -2.71
CA ARG A 165 0.17 -16.44 -4.11
C ARG A 165 -0.58 -15.11 -4.31
N GLY A 166 -0.64 -14.29 -3.26
CA GLY A 166 -1.22 -12.95 -3.31
C GLY A 166 -2.73 -12.93 -3.12
N CYS A 167 -3.38 -14.00 -2.69
CA CYS A 167 -4.82 -14.05 -2.40
C CYS A 167 -5.20 -13.46 -1.04
N ASP A 168 -4.48 -12.44 -0.57
CA ASP A 168 -4.69 -11.79 0.72
C ASP A 168 -5.41 -10.44 0.53
N PRO A 169 -6.50 -10.13 1.26
CA PRO A 169 -7.17 -10.98 2.24
C PRO A 169 -7.88 -12.18 1.60
N LEU A 170 -7.86 -13.31 2.31
CA LEU A 170 -8.56 -14.52 1.88
C LEU A 170 -10.07 -14.27 1.74
N PRO A 171 -10.75 -14.90 0.75
CA PRO A 171 -12.20 -14.80 0.62
C PRO A 171 -12.91 -15.26 1.89
N ARG A 172 -13.94 -14.51 2.30
CA ARG A 172 -14.73 -14.87 3.47
C ARG A 172 -15.43 -16.21 3.25
N ARG A 173 -15.31 -17.12 4.22
CA ARG A 173 -16.05 -18.37 4.25
C ARG A 173 -17.32 -18.25 5.07
N ARG A 174 -18.36 -19.00 4.69
CA ARG A 174 -19.62 -19.13 5.43
C ARG A 174 -19.66 -20.37 6.34
N CYS A 175 -18.49 -20.88 6.73
CA CYS A 175 -18.34 -21.91 7.75
C CYS A 175 -17.96 -21.27 9.09
N LEU A 176 -18.19 -22.00 10.17
CA LEU A 176 -17.89 -21.57 11.53
C LEU A 176 -16.46 -21.93 11.89
N SER A 177 -15.73 -20.98 12.48
CA SER A 177 -14.40 -21.21 13.03
C SER A 177 -14.40 -22.42 13.95
N ARG A 178 -13.34 -23.22 13.89
CA ARG A 178 -13.17 -24.32 14.83
C ARG A 178 -12.95 -23.73 16.23
N PRO A 179 -13.55 -24.30 17.28
CA PRO A 179 -13.07 -24.05 18.63
C PRO A 179 -11.58 -24.38 18.64
N SER A 180 -10.75 -23.46 19.11
CA SER A 180 -9.36 -23.76 19.39
C SER A 180 -9.34 -24.96 20.32
N THR A 181 -8.89 -26.13 19.84
CA THR A 181 -8.38 -27.15 20.76
C THR A 181 -7.41 -26.43 21.68
N PRO A 182 -7.41 -26.69 23.01
CA PRO A 182 -6.43 -26.10 23.90
C PRO A 182 -5.08 -26.30 23.25
N LEU A 183 -4.48 -25.20 22.78
CA LEU A 183 -3.15 -25.31 22.20
C LEU A 183 -2.33 -25.90 23.35
N PRO A 184 -1.59 -27.02 23.12
CA PRO A 184 -0.59 -27.44 24.09
C PRO A 184 0.20 -26.19 24.44
N SER A 185 0.46 -25.96 25.74
CA SER A 185 1.15 -24.75 26.19
C SER A 185 2.29 -24.46 25.22
N PRO A 186 2.28 -23.28 24.55
CA PRO A 186 3.17 -23.06 23.42
C PRO A 186 4.59 -23.34 23.87
N ALA A 187 5.36 -24.06 23.03
CA ALA A 187 6.69 -24.52 23.40
C ALA A 187 7.47 -23.38 24.07
N PRO A 188 8.25 -23.66 25.14
CA PRO A 188 8.96 -22.62 25.87
C PRO A 188 9.70 -21.72 24.90
N ILE A 189 9.51 -20.41 25.02
CA ILE A 189 10.20 -19.45 24.16
C ILE A 189 11.70 -19.74 24.30
N PRO A 190 12.45 -19.97 23.22
CA PRO A 190 13.87 -20.27 23.31
C PRO A 190 14.59 -19.25 24.20
N HIS A 191 15.19 -19.71 25.31
CA HIS A 191 15.82 -18.81 26.30
C HIS A 191 17.13 -18.17 25.83
N GLN A 192 17.70 -18.67 24.73
CA GLN A 192 19.01 -18.21 24.26
C GLN A 192 18.91 -17.19 23.12
N ILE A 193 17.84 -17.23 22.31
CA ILE A 193 17.73 -16.38 21.12
C ILE A 193 17.42 -14.94 21.57
N TRP A 194 18.16 -13.96 21.04
CA TRP A 194 18.12 -12.52 21.37
C TRP A 194 18.43 -12.12 22.83
N LEU A 195 18.58 -13.09 23.73
CA LEU A 195 18.97 -12.88 25.13
C LEU A 195 20.44 -13.19 25.39
N LYS A 196 21.02 -14.12 24.63
CA LYS A 196 22.44 -14.46 24.71
C LYS A 196 23.07 -14.36 23.32
N PRO A 197 24.29 -13.81 23.22
CA PRO A 197 24.99 -13.74 21.95
C PRO A 197 25.40 -15.15 21.53
N ARG A 198 25.03 -15.57 20.33
CA ARG A 198 25.50 -16.82 19.69
C ARG A 198 26.72 -16.55 18.81
N GLY A 199 26.87 -15.32 18.33
CA GLY A 199 28.04 -14.82 17.65
C GLY A 199 28.47 -13.43 18.13
N LYS A 200 29.68 -13.00 17.76
CA LYS A 200 30.22 -11.66 18.08
C LYS A 200 29.39 -10.49 17.51
N ASN A 201 28.44 -10.78 16.63
CA ASN A 201 27.72 -9.79 15.85
C ASN A 201 26.23 -9.71 16.19
N ASP A 202 25.74 -10.61 17.05
CA ASP A 202 24.33 -10.69 17.38
C ASP A 202 23.86 -9.46 18.15
N PHE A 203 22.74 -8.86 17.70
CA PHE A 203 22.03 -7.87 18.50
C PHE A 203 21.11 -8.57 19.50
N LEU A 204 21.27 -8.19 20.77
CA LEU A 204 20.34 -8.58 21.82
C LEU A 204 19.21 -7.57 21.92
N ILE A 205 18.05 -8.01 22.39
CA ILE A 205 16.91 -7.12 22.61
C ILE A 205 17.30 -5.92 23.47
N ASP A 206 18.03 -6.17 24.57
CA ASP A 206 18.43 -5.11 25.49
C ASP A 206 19.39 -4.10 24.84
N ASP A 207 20.20 -4.52 23.88
CA ASP A 207 21.05 -3.60 23.11
C ASP A 207 20.21 -2.72 22.18
N VAL A 208 19.21 -3.29 21.52
CA VAL A 208 18.30 -2.56 20.62
C VAL A 208 17.48 -1.54 21.42
N LEU A 209 16.94 -1.93 22.58
CA LEU A 209 16.19 -1.04 23.46
C LEU A 209 17.04 0.11 23.99
N LYS A 210 18.31 -0.14 24.35
CA LYS A 210 19.26 0.91 24.73
C LYS A 210 19.53 1.88 23.58
N MET A 211 19.66 1.39 22.35
CA MET A 211 19.81 2.26 21.17
C MET A 211 18.58 3.14 20.93
N GLY A 212 17.39 2.60 21.20
CA GLY A 212 16.13 3.35 21.19
C GLY A 212 16.00 4.38 22.31
N LYS A 213 16.96 4.44 23.26
CA LYS A 213 16.98 5.38 24.40
C LYS A 213 15.67 5.38 25.20
N GLY A 214 15.03 4.21 25.35
CA GLY A 214 13.76 4.05 26.05
C GLY A 214 12.52 4.53 25.28
N ALA A 215 12.64 4.93 24.02
CA ALA A 215 11.52 5.41 23.21
C ALA A 215 10.73 4.29 22.52
N ILE A 216 11.26 3.06 22.48
CA ILE A 216 10.63 1.92 21.80
C ILE A 216 9.49 1.39 22.66
N ARG A 217 8.25 1.56 22.19
CA ARG A 217 7.02 1.08 22.84
C ARG A 217 6.19 0.19 21.92
N THR A 218 6.20 0.48 20.61
CA THR A 218 5.50 -0.31 19.60
C THR A 218 6.44 -0.79 18.51
N GLY A 219 6.18 -1.98 17.98
CA GLY A 219 6.91 -2.48 16.83
C GLY A 219 6.12 -3.45 15.94
N LEU A 220 6.66 -3.67 14.75
CA LEU A 220 6.15 -4.61 13.76
C LEU A 220 7.20 -5.69 13.49
N ASP A 221 6.82 -6.95 13.61
CA ASP A 221 7.67 -8.10 13.31
C ASP A 221 7.21 -8.74 11.99
N ILE A 222 8.02 -8.57 10.95
CA ILE A 222 7.72 -9.06 9.60
C ILE A 222 8.16 -10.52 9.51
N SER A 223 7.18 -11.39 9.23
CA SER A 223 7.36 -12.85 9.12
C SER A 223 7.83 -13.48 10.43
N GLY A 224 7.18 -13.12 11.54
CA GLY A 224 7.57 -13.52 12.90
C GLY A 224 7.30 -14.98 13.28
N GLY A 225 6.65 -15.74 12.40
CA GLY A 225 6.33 -17.15 12.61
C GLY A 225 5.45 -17.35 13.85
N THR A 226 5.97 -18.08 14.85
CA THR A 226 5.28 -18.38 16.11
C THR A 226 5.36 -17.25 17.16
N GLY A 227 5.88 -16.08 16.77
CA GLY A 227 5.87 -14.89 17.62
C GLY A 227 6.89 -14.91 18.76
N ASP A 228 7.94 -15.73 18.67
CA ASP A 228 8.94 -15.89 19.75
C ASP A 228 9.66 -14.57 20.06
N TYR A 229 10.06 -13.82 19.03
CA TYR A 229 10.68 -12.51 19.16
C TYR A 229 9.71 -11.51 19.83
N ALA A 230 8.50 -11.43 19.30
CA ALA A 230 7.46 -10.54 19.79
C ALA A 230 7.12 -10.80 21.27
N ALA A 231 7.07 -12.07 21.67
CA ALA A 231 6.85 -12.46 23.07
C ALA A 231 8.01 -12.00 23.98
N ARG A 232 9.28 -12.09 23.53
CA ARG A 232 10.43 -11.57 24.29
C ARG A 232 10.45 -10.05 24.42
N MET A 233 9.92 -9.34 23.43
CA MET A 233 9.72 -7.89 23.49
C MET A 233 8.59 -7.53 24.46
N ALA A 234 7.51 -8.33 24.51
CA ALA A 234 6.41 -8.15 25.45
C ALA A 234 6.85 -8.29 26.92
N GLU A 235 7.78 -9.21 27.23
CA GLU A 235 8.42 -9.33 28.56
C GLU A 235 9.13 -8.02 29.01
N ARG A 236 9.44 -7.12 28.08
CA ARG A 236 10.06 -5.81 28.30
C ARG A 236 9.09 -4.65 28.11
N ASN A 237 7.78 -4.93 28.16
CA ASN A 237 6.70 -3.97 27.97
C ASN A 237 6.70 -3.29 26.59
N VAL A 238 7.18 -3.97 25.55
CA VAL A 238 7.09 -3.49 24.16
C VAL A 238 6.00 -4.27 23.43
N THR A 239 5.04 -3.56 22.86
CA THR A 239 3.95 -4.17 22.09
C THR A 239 4.42 -4.42 20.66
N ILE A 240 4.51 -5.68 20.27
CA ILE A 240 4.86 -6.08 18.90
C ILE A 240 3.64 -6.67 18.22
N ILE A 241 3.32 -6.18 17.03
CA ILE A 241 2.40 -6.83 16.10
C ILE A 241 3.23 -7.76 15.21
N SER A 242 2.89 -9.04 15.13
CA SER A 242 3.67 -10.03 14.39
C SER A 242 2.90 -10.49 13.16
N THR A 243 3.49 -10.36 11.99
CA THR A 243 2.90 -10.83 10.74
C THR A 243 3.25 -12.30 10.50
N SER A 244 2.30 -13.05 9.95
CA SER A 244 2.48 -14.44 9.53
C SER A 244 1.74 -14.67 8.22
N VAL A 245 2.26 -15.54 7.37
CA VAL A 245 1.51 -16.08 6.20
C VAL A 245 0.77 -17.37 6.54
N ASP A 246 1.09 -17.98 7.68
CA ASP A 246 0.53 -19.24 8.16
C ASP A 246 -0.43 -19.01 9.35
N PRO A 247 -1.72 -19.37 9.21
CA PRO A 247 -2.69 -19.25 10.30
C PRO A 247 -2.34 -20.07 11.55
N ASP A 248 -1.69 -21.23 11.42
CA ASP A 248 -1.36 -22.08 12.57
C ASP A 248 -0.29 -21.40 13.44
N SER A 249 0.75 -20.88 12.80
CA SER A 249 1.74 -20.01 13.45
C SER A 249 1.08 -18.79 14.11
N GLY A 250 0.07 -18.19 13.47
CA GLY A 250 -0.72 -17.09 14.05
C GLY A 250 -1.48 -17.49 15.32
N ALA A 251 -2.06 -18.69 15.37
CA ALA A 251 -2.72 -19.19 16.57
C ALA A 251 -1.75 -19.39 17.73
N VAL A 252 -0.53 -19.89 17.46
CA VAL A 252 0.55 -19.99 18.47
C VAL A 252 0.96 -18.60 18.97
N THR A 253 1.13 -17.64 18.07
CA THR A 253 1.44 -16.24 18.40
C THR A 253 0.37 -15.63 19.32
N ALA A 254 -0.91 -15.81 19.01
CA ALA A 254 -2.01 -15.38 19.87
C ALA A 254 -1.99 -16.05 21.26
N ALA A 255 -1.67 -17.35 21.32
CA ALA A 255 -1.54 -18.07 22.58
C ALA A 255 -0.37 -17.57 23.46
N ARG A 256 0.61 -16.87 22.88
CA ARG A 256 1.67 -16.15 23.61
C ARG A 256 1.26 -14.74 24.09
N GLY A 257 0.02 -14.30 23.82
CA GLY A 257 -0.44 -12.94 24.13
C GLY A 257 0.07 -11.87 23.16
N VAL A 258 0.53 -12.27 21.98
CA VAL A 258 1.00 -11.38 20.90
C VAL A 258 -0.10 -11.27 19.85
N PHE A 259 -0.24 -10.11 19.19
CA PHE A 259 -1.21 -9.92 18.11
C PHE A 259 -0.68 -10.46 16.77
N PRO A 260 -1.27 -11.55 16.21
CA PRO A 260 -0.92 -12.03 14.88
C PRO A 260 -1.66 -11.22 13.79
N LEU A 261 -0.96 -10.87 12.72
CA LEU A 261 -1.53 -10.32 11.50
C LEU A 261 -1.28 -11.30 10.35
N LEU A 262 -2.33 -11.96 9.88
CA LEU A 262 -2.25 -12.86 8.74
C LEU A 262 -2.17 -12.03 7.47
N MET A 263 -1.00 -11.93 6.85
CA MET A 263 -0.82 -11.17 5.61
C MET A 263 0.41 -11.59 4.80
N ASN A 264 0.41 -11.28 3.51
CA ASN A 264 1.59 -11.40 2.66
C ASN A 264 2.45 -10.11 2.75
N PRO A 265 3.75 -10.18 3.11
CA PRO A 265 4.64 -9.00 3.16
C PRO A 265 4.82 -8.25 1.84
N ALA A 266 4.46 -8.85 0.69
CA ALA A 266 4.44 -8.15 -0.59
C ALA A 266 3.23 -7.20 -0.76
N GLY A 267 2.20 -7.34 0.08
CA GLY A 267 1.07 -6.42 0.15
C GLY A 267 1.40 -5.21 1.04
N ARG A 268 0.65 -4.11 0.83
CA ARG A 268 0.77 -2.93 1.69
C ARG A 268 0.27 -3.23 3.10
N PHE A 269 1.07 -2.88 4.10
CA PHE A 269 0.77 -2.94 5.52
C PHE A 269 -0.48 -2.11 5.86
N PRO A 270 -1.49 -2.72 6.53
CA PRO A 270 -2.75 -2.09 6.88
C PRO A 270 -2.63 -1.17 8.11
N PHE A 271 -1.53 -0.43 8.21
CA PHE A 271 -1.27 0.53 9.28
C PHE A 271 -1.21 1.95 8.72
N HIS A 272 -1.55 2.92 9.57
CA HIS A 272 -1.28 4.33 9.29
C HIS A 272 0.22 4.60 9.17
N ASP A 273 0.54 5.78 8.65
CA ASP A 273 1.91 6.24 8.54
C ASP A 273 2.47 6.55 9.94
N SER A 274 3.77 6.30 10.16
CA SER A 274 4.48 6.61 11.42
C SER A 274 3.85 6.00 12.69
N VAL A 275 3.55 4.70 12.66
CA VAL A 275 2.91 3.96 13.76
C VAL A 275 3.93 3.31 14.70
N PHE A 276 5.02 2.75 14.15
CA PHE A 276 5.94 1.89 14.91
C PHE A 276 7.25 2.59 15.25
N ASP A 277 7.77 2.31 16.45
CA ASP A 277 9.11 2.74 16.88
C ASP A 277 10.20 1.77 16.39
N LEU A 278 9.83 0.53 16.10
CA LEU A 278 10.72 -0.54 15.66
C LEU A 278 10.04 -1.40 14.58
N VAL A 279 10.74 -1.67 13.49
CA VAL A 279 10.37 -2.74 12.54
C VAL A 279 11.47 -3.79 12.57
N HIS A 280 11.12 -5.04 12.81
CA HIS A 280 12.03 -6.17 12.87
C HIS A 280 11.74 -7.14 11.72
N THR A 281 12.79 -7.72 11.12
CA THR A 281 12.61 -8.84 10.21
C THR A 281 13.86 -9.72 10.14
N THR A 282 13.64 -11.03 9.98
CA THR A 282 14.71 -12.02 9.76
C THR A 282 14.80 -12.47 8.31
N LYS A 283 13.65 -12.58 7.62
CA LYS A 283 13.53 -13.07 6.24
C LYS A 283 12.58 -12.24 5.37
N GLY A 284 11.87 -11.27 5.94
CA GLY A 284 10.75 -10.59 5.28
C GLY A 284 11.11 -9.85 4.00
N LEU A 285 12.37 -9.42 3.83
CA LEU A 285 12.84 -8.82 2.57
C LEU A 285 12.76 -9.78 1.37
N ASP A 286 12.84 -11.09 1.61
CA ASP A 286 12.69 -12.12 0.56
C ASP A 286 11.23 -12.41 0.24
N GLU A 287 10.34 -12.17 1.20
CA GLU A 287 8.91 -12.45 1.10
C GLU A 287 8.15 -11.28 0.48
N GLY A 288 8.71 -10.06 0.51
CA GLY A 288 8.20 -8.90 -0.23
C GLY A 288 8.36 -9.01 -1.76
N ALA A 289 9.15 -9.97 -2.24
CA ALA A 289 9.35 -10.23 -3.66
C ALA A 289 8.48 -11.40 -4.14
N VAL A 290 7.30 -11.11 -4.72
CA VAL A 290 6.41 -12.12 -5.34
C VAL A 290 7.12 -12.86 -6.49
N ASP A 291 8.08 -12.19 -7.13
CA ASP A 291 9.00 -12.76 -8.10
C ASP A 291 10.43 -12.42 -7.65
N ARG A 292 11.19 -13.44 -7.28
CA ARG A 292 12.57 -13.30 -6.76
C ARG A 292 13.53 -12.66 -7.77
N THR A 293 13.09 -12.48 -9.02
CA THR A 293 13.87 -11.86 -10.11
C THR A 293 13.66 -10.36 -10.23
N LYS A 294 12.68 -9.76 -9.54
CA LYS A 294 12.33 -8.34 -9.65
C LYS A 294 12.72 -7.56 -8.39
N SER A 295 13.70 -6.67 -8.53
CA SER A 295 14.19 -5.78 -7.47
C SER A 295 13.11 -4.86 -6.87
N GLU A 296 12.04 -4.61 -7.62
CA GLU A 296 10.98 -3.67 -7.29
C GLU A 296 10.13 -4.12 -6.10
N GLY A 297 9.91 -5.43 -5.92
CA GLY A 297 9.12 -5.94 -4.78
C GLY A 297 9.77 -5.63 -3.42
N MET A 298 11.08 -5.80 -3.34
CA MET A 298 11.86 -5.43 -2.16
C MET A 298 11.86 -3.92 -1.92
N GLU A 299 11.87 -3.13 -2.99
CA GLU A 299 11.78 -1.67 -2.91
C GLU A 299 10.40 -1.21 -2.39
N PHE A 300 9.30 -1.78 -2.90
CA PHE A 300 7.96 -1.49 -2.37
C PHE A 300 7.84 -1.85 -0.89
N LEU A 301 8.36 -2.99 -0.47
CA LEU A 301 8.41 -3.35 0.94
C LEU A 301 9.21 -2.33 1.77
N MET A 302 10.34 -1.84 1.26
CA MET A 302 11.13 -0.82 1.96
C MET A 302 10.39 0.52 2.07
N PHE A 303 9.68 0.94 1.02
CA PHE A 303 8.80 2.12 1.08
C PHE A 303 7.73 1.96 2.15
N ASP A 304 7.17 0.77 2.27
CA ASP A 304 6.12 0.52 3.24
C ASP A 304 6.64 0.42 4.68
N ILE A 305 7.83 -0.18 4.87
CA ILE A 305 8.58 -0.14 6.13
C ILE A 305 8.87 1.30 6.52
N ASP A 306 9.41 2.12 5.61
CA ASP A 306 9.67 3.53 5.88
C ASP A 306 8.38 4.24 6.28
N ARG A 307 7.30 4.07 5.52
CA ARG A 307 6.01 4.70 5.78
C ARG A 307 5.48 4.41 7.19
N VAL A 308 5.50 3.14 7.63
CA VAL A 308 4.96 2.76 8.95
C VAL A 308 5.92 3.03 10.11
N LEU A 309 7.22 3.16 9.84
CA LEU A 309 8.24 3.47 10.83
C LEU A 309 8.27 4.97 11.13
N LYS A 310 8.17 5.33 12.41
CA LYS A 310 8.28 6.72 12.86
C LYS A 310 9.66 7.29 12.55
N THR A 311 9.73 8.61 12.46
CA THR A 311 11.01 9.31 12.53
C THR A 311 11.79 8.89 13.77
N ARG A 312 13.10 8.64 13.61
CA ARG A 312 14.00 8.12 14.65
C ARG A 312 13.66 6.70 15.10
N GLY A 313 12.72 6.03 14.44
CA GLY A 313 12.46 4.61 14.62
C GLY A 313 13.64 3.77 14.12
N LEU A 314 13.69 2.53 14.61
CA LEU A 314 14.71 1.57 14.24
C LEU A 314 14.14 0.55 13.25
N PHE A 315 14.88 0.27 12.19
CA PHE A 315 14.71 -0.92 11.38
C PHE A 315 15.79 -1.92 11.76
N TRP A 316 15.39 -3.08 12.28
CA TRP A 316 16.28 -4.15 12.69
C TRP A 316 16.19 -5.31 11.70
N LEU A 317 17.23 -5.44 10.88
CA LEU A 317 17.44 -6.57 10.00
C LEU A 317 18.27 -7.62 10.75
N ASP A 318 17.63 -8.70 11.19
CA ASP A 318 18.23 -9.71 12.07
C ASP A 318 18.64 -10.98 11.33
N ASN A 319 19.94 -11.28 11.30
CA ASN A 319 20.49 -12.53 10.74
C ASN A 319 19.98 -12.85 9.31
N TYR A 320 19.80 -11.82 8.48
CA TYR A 320 19.26 -11.95 7.13
C TYR A 320 20.25 -12.66 6.21
N GLN A 321 19.76 -13.67 5.49
CA GLN A 321 20.59 -14.57 4.68
C GLN A 321 20.63 -14.11 3.22
N CYS A 322 21.77 -13.55 2.80
CA CYS A 322 22.06 -13.28 1.40
C CYS A 322 22.64 -14.53 0.75
N VAL A 323 21.91 -15.05 -0.24
CA VAL A 323 22.30 -16.25 -1.00
C VAL A 323 23.52 -15.98 -1.88
N ASP A 324 23.70 -14.75 -2.35
CA ASP A 324 24.82 -14.30 -3.17
C ASP A 324 25.23 -12.85 -2.87
N ASP A 325 26.36 -12.43 -3.45
CA ASP A 325 26.90 -11.07 -3.32
C ASP A 325 26.08 -10.01 -4.07
N GLU A 326 25.29 -10.40 -5.07
CA GLU A 326 24.45 -9.48 -5.83
C GLU A 326 23.29 -8.97 -4.96
N LYS A 327 22.58 -9.90 -4.31
CA LYS A 327 21.52 -9.63 -3.35
C LYS A 327 22.02 -8.80 -2.18
N LYS A 328 23.23 -9.10 -1.67
CA LYS A 328 23.89 -8.29 -0.64
C LYS A 328 24.10 -6.84 -1.10
N ARG A 329 24.58 -6.63 -2.34
CA ARG A 329 24.75 -5.28 -2.92
C ARG A 329 23.41 -4.59 -3.10
N ALA A 330 22.38 -5.30 -3.59
CA ALA A 330 21.04 -4.76 -3.77
C ALA A 330 20.43 -4.26 -2.46
N VAL A 331 20.44 -5.08 -1.40
CA VAL A 331 19.95 -4.70 -0.06
C VAL A 331 20.76 -3.53 0.51
N THR A 332 22.08 -3.54 0.33
CA THR A 332 22.95 -2.46 0.83
C THR A 332 22.63 -1.12 0.16
N ARG A 333 22.47 -1.12 -1.17
CA ARG A 333 22.10 0.06 -1.97
C ARG A 333 20.72 0.57 -1.58
N LEU A 334 19.76 -0.34 -1.38
CA LEU A 334 18.40 0.02 -0.98
C LEU A 334 18.38 0.68 0.41
N ILE A 335 19.11 0.15 1.39
CA ILE A 335 19.22 0.81 2.70
C ILE A 335 19.83 2.21 2.56
N GLU A 336 20.84 2.37 1.70
CA GLU A 336 21.50 3.66 1.48
C GLU A 336 20.62 4.68 0.75
N SER A 337 19.79 4.26 -0.21
CA SER A 337 18.89 5.15 -0.96
C SER A 337 17.80 5.77 -0.10
N PHE A 338 17.35 5.09 0.96
CA PHE A 338 16.38 5.60 1.92
C PHE A 338 16.99 6.57 2.96
N GLY A 339 18.29 6.89 2.86
CA GLY A 339 18.95 7.82 3.78
C GLY A 339 19.08 7.27 5.20
N TYR A 340 18.96 5.96 5.36
CA TYR A 340 18.99 5.30 6.63
C TYR A 340 20.41 5.21 7.21
N LYS A 341 20.56 5.60 8.48
CA LYS A 341 21.86 5.57 9.16
C LYS A 341 22.06 4.23 9.86
N LYS A 342 23.05 3.47 9.39
CA LYS A 342 23.51 2.23 10.04
C LYS A 342 24.12 2.60 11.41
N LEU A 343 23.47 2.20 12.51
CA LEU A 343 23.94 2.52 13.87
C LEU A 343 25.03 1.56 14.34
N LYS A 344 24.90 0.29 13.99
CA LYS A 344 25.90 -0.74 14.31
C LYS A 344 25.85 -1.81 13.21
N LYS A 345 27.02 -2.15 12.66
CA LYS A 345 27.19 -3.31 11.78
C LYS A 345 27.56 -4.51 12.64
N GLY A 346 26.90 -5.65 12.46
CA GLY A 346 27.60 -6.92 12.66
C GLY A 346 28.76 -6.98 11.66
N ARG A 347 29.94 -7.46 12.06
CA ARG A 347 30.97 -7.80 11.04
C ARG A 347 30.39 -8.84 10.08
N PRO A 348 30.76 -8.85 8.78
CA PRO A 348 30.35 -9.92 7.88
C PRO A 348 30.69 -11.25 8.55
N LEU A 349 29.70 -12.12 8.77
CA LEU A 349 30.02 -13.48 9.21
C LEU A 349 30.76 -14.15 8.05
N PRO A 350 31.90 -14.83 8.30
CA PRO A 350 32.44 -15.73 7.32
C PRO A 350 31.36 -16.76 6.98
N ALA A 351 31.24 -17.08 5.69
CA ALA A 351 30.65 -18.28 5.15
C ALA A 351 30.45 -19.38 6.20
N ILE A 352 29.22 -19.70 6.61
CA ILE A 352 29.01 -20.94 7.37
C ILE A 352 29.15 -22.08 6.36
N PRO A 353 30.11 -23.02 6.52
CA PRO A 353 30.17 -24.19 5.66
C PRO A 353 28.89 -24.99 5.85
N TYR A 354 28.22 -25.32 4.75
CA TYR A 354 26.98 -26.10 4.73
C TYR A 354 27.13 -27.42 5.51
N SER A 355 26.09 -27.80 6.24
CA SER A 355 25.94 -29.11 6.86
C SER A 355 26.15 -30.22 5.83
N LYS A 356 26.94 -31.25 6.20
CA LYS A 356 27.26 -32.43 5.38
C LYS A 356 26.02 -32.99 4.67
N GLY A 357 25.97 -32.93 3.34
CA GLY A 357 24.93 -33.62 2.56
C GLY A 357 24.56 -33.08 1.17
N MET A 358 25.11 -31.96 0.70
CA MET A 358 24.78 -31.43 -0.65
C MET A 358 26.02 -31.06 -1.48
N ALA A 359 25.84 -31.11 -2.80
CA ALA A 359 26.87 -31.19 -3.84
C ALA A 359 27.96 -30.11 -3.78
N ALA A 360 29.18 -30.51 -4.12
CA ALA A 360 30.34 -29.62 -4.25
C ALA A 360 30.09 -28.60 -5.38
N GLY A 361 29.89 -27.32 -5.03
CA GLY A 361 29.70 -26.23 -6.00
C GLY A 361 28.91 -25.01 -5.50
N SER A 362 28.30 -25.06 -4.31
CA SER A 362 27.52 -23.95 -3.77
C SER A 362 28.39 -22.86 -3.09
N ASN A 363 28.27 -21.62 -3.55
CA ASN A 363 28.92 -20.44 -2.97
C ASN A 363 28.47 -20.18 -1.51
N PRO A 364 29.34 -19.57 -0.68
CA PRO A 364 29.03 -19.33 0.73
C PRO A 364 27.97 -18.25 0.95
N MET A 365 27.06 -18.49 1.91
CA MET A 365 25.99 -17.58 2.30
C MET A 365 26.51 -16.41 3.16
N VAL A 366 26.14 -15.17 2.81
CA VAL A 366 26.50 -13.97 3.57
C VAL A 366 25.37 -13.60 4.51
N ILE A 367 25.66 -13.47 5.80
CA ILE A 367 24.65 -13.03 6.78
C ILE A 367 24.79 -11.52 7.01
N ALA A 368 23.69 -10.79 6.83
CA ALA A 368 23.56 -9.38 7.15
C ALA A 368 22.82 -9.20 8.48
N GLN A 369 23.41 -8.42 9.39
CA GLN A 369 22.77 -8.00 10.62
C GLN A 369 23.02 -6.51 10.84
N ALA A 370 21.94 -5.74 10.94
CA ALA A 370 22.00 -4.29 11.04
C ALA A 370 20.85 -3.72 11.87
N ILE A 371 21.19 -2.73 12.70
CA ILE A 371 20.22 -1.80 13.26
C ILE A 371 20.40 -0.47 12.54
N ILE A 372 19.28 0.01 12.02
CA ILE A 372 19.23 1.06 11.04
C ILE A 372 18.29 2.14 11.58
N LEU A 373 18.77 3.37 11.71
CA LEU A 373 17.97 4.50 12.18
C LEU A 373 17.35 5.23 11.00
N LYS A 374 16.03 5.42 11.06
CA LYS A 374 15.33 6.36 10.18
C LYS A 374 15.63 7.79 10.60
N GLU A 375 16.37 8.52 9.79
CA GLU A 375 16.58 9.95 10.00
C GLU A 375 15.35 10.76 9.54
N ASN A 376 15.26 12.02 9.98
CA ASN A 376 14.23 12.94 9.47
C ASN A 376 14.42 13.05 7.95
N THR A 377 13.39 12.60 7.21
CA THR A 377 13.21 12.62 5.75
C THR A 377 14.35 13.25 4.94
N ILE A 378 14.94 12.41 4.08
CA ILE A 378 15.56 12.69 2.77
C ILE A 378 15.71 14.20 2.51
N ASN A 379 16.96 14.69 2.46
CA ASN A 379 17.28 15.97 1.85
C ASN A 379 16.77 16.00 0.40
N VAL A 380 15.52 16.43 0.20
CA VAL A 380 14.98 16.79 -1.11
C VAL A 380 15.53 18.16 -1.51
N THR A 381 16.85 18.33 -1.44
CA THR A 381 17.54 19.52 -1.95
C THR A 381 18.05 19.31 -3.37
N GLY A 382 17.96 18.08 -3.92
CA GLY A 382 18.48 17.75 -5.25
C GLY A 382 17.48 17.83 -6.42
N THR A 383 16.16 17.78 -6.18
CA THR A 383 15.15 17.71 -7.26
C THR A 383 14.20 18.91 -7.30
N ILE A 384 14.09 19.71 -6.23
CA ILE A 384 13.24 20.90 -6.21
C ILE A 384 13.86 22.06 -7.03
N THR A 385 15.19 22.07 -7.20
CA THR A 385 15.88 23.06 -8.05
C THR A 385 15.57 22.91 -9.53
N MET A 386 15.25 21.70 -10.02
CA MET A 386 14.88 21.50 -11.44
C MET A 386 13.43 21.91 -11.72
N GLY A 387 12.51 21.70 -10.76
CA GLY A 387 11.12 22.17 -10.87
C GLY A 387 10.99 23.69 -10.83
N TYR A 388 11.77 24.37 -9.98
CA TYR A 388 11.81 25.84 -9.95
C TYR A 388 12.49 26.45 -11.18
N ALA A 389 13.51 25.81 -11.74
CA ALA A 389 14.14 26.25 -12.98
C ALA A 389 13.20 26.13 -14.19
N ILE A 390 12.40 25.06 -14.28
CA ILE A 390 11.40 24.89 -15.36
C ILE A 390 10.24 25.87 -15.19
N TRP A 391 9.80 26.14 -13.95
CA TRP A 391 8.75 27.15 -13.70
C TRP A 391 9.21 28.58 -14.01
N HIS A 392 10.46 28.94 -13.73
CA HIS A 392 11.02 30.24 -14.11
C HIS A 392 11.27 30.38 -15.62
N LEU A 393 11.67 29.31 -16.31
CA LEU A 393 11.82 29.29 -17.78
C LEU A 393 10.48 29.43 -18.51
N MET A 394 9.39 28.87 -17.96
CA MET A 394 8.05 29.06 -18.54
C MET A 394 7.47 30.46 -18.29
N LYS A 395 7.87 31.15 -17.21
CA LYS A 395 7.39 32.51 -16.91
C LYS A 395 8.09 33.61 -17.74
N LEU A 396 9.26 33.32 -18.31
CA LEU A 396 10.01 34.23 -19.19
C LEU A 396 9.57 34.18 -20.67
N ASN A 397 8.75 33.20 -21.07
CA ASN A 397 8.19 33.08 -22.42
C ASN A 397 6.72 33.52 -22.53
N LEU A 398 6.16 34.12 -21.47
CA LEU A 398 4.75 34.52 -21.39
C LEU A 398 4.55 35.95 -20.85
N LEU A 399 5.57 36.81 -20.96
CA LEU A 399 5.47 38.26 -20.76
C LEU A 399 5.95 39.01 -22.00
#